data_AF-A0A7H9AZK1-F1
#
_entry.id   AF-A0A7H9AZK1-F1
#
_cell.length_a   1.000
_cell.length_b   1.000
_cell.length_c   1.000
_cell.angle_alpha   90.00
_cell.angle_beta   90.00
_cell.angle_gamma   90.00
#
_symmetry.space_group_name_H-M   'P 1'
#
loop_
_entity.id
_entity.type
_entity.pdbx_description
1 polymer ?
#
loop_
_entity_poly.entity_id
_entity_poly.type
_entity_poly.pdbx_seq_one_letter_code
_entity_poly.pdbx_strand_id
1 'polypeptide(L)'
;MAVFLSKRILRYTLLAGLCVTIIVLLSSDHVSSTDINYLEQFKGLGTGVTDYFRGSETPQLSEKEKEVEEERQKVEKNLAQQHEDGKVEFDEPAMDKNAQALKESAEEADAAHEPQTFKSTWEFMAPSYANKGKKPKAAFVVLVRNNELEDILPSIKNVEDKFNHQFNYPWVFFNDEEFTEEFKTKINKTISSKAEFGLIPKEHWSYPDFVNQETAKKERDRMVKDAVIYGGSESYRHMCRFQSGFFWRQKLLEDYDWYWRVEPSTRLYCDIKYDVFQYMQDEGKVYGFTITIHEYLRTIETLWKSTRDFWKKNPHYIADDNLVEFISGDKGKTYNLCHFWSNFEIANLNFWRSPAYREYFDYLDRTGNFFYERWGDAPVHSIAASLFLSKDKIHYFSDIGYHHNPYDNCPLNNTIYKENNCDCDQGNDFTFQGYACGVQYYDAQGLKKPDNWEKFQQ
;
A
#
# COMPACT_ATOMS: atom_id res chain seq x y z
N MET A 1 55.29 1.69 49.91
CA MET A 1 53.90 1.25 50.13
C MET A 1 53.57 0.20 49.09
N ALA A 2 53.51 -1.08 49.49
CA ALA A 2 53.10 -2.16 48.61
C ALA A 2 51.57 -2.30 48.70
N VAL A 3 50.86 -2.06 47.60
CA VAL A 3 49.40 -2.22 47.55
C VAL A 3 49.10 -3.69 47.26
N PHE A 4 48.63 -4.42 48.27
CA PHE A 4 48.09 -5.77 48.07
C PHE A 4 46.70 -5.67 47.43
N LEU A 5 46.64 -5.85 46.10
CA LEU A 5 45.36 -6.07 45.43
C LEU A 5 44.85 -7.49 45.72
N SER A 6 43.62 -7.57 46.23
CA SER A 6 42.89 -8.82 46.43
C SER A 6 42.79 -9.63 45.13
N LYS A 7 43.03 -10.95 45.20
CA LYS A 7 42.90 -11.89 44.07
C LYS A 7 41.54 -11.83 43.37
N ARG A 8 40.48 -11.36 44.06
CA ARG A 8 39.16 -11.12 43.47
C ARG A 8 39.15 -9.90 42.57
N ILE A 9 39.78 -8.80 42.99
CA ILE A 9 39.85 -7.55 42.20
C ILE A 9 40.69 -7.78 40.95
N LEU A 10 41.79 -8.53 41.05
CA LEU A 10 42.63 -8.88 39.90
C LEU A 10 41.88 -9.70 38.84
N ARG A 11 40.97 -10.60 39.26
CA ARG A 11 40.11 -11.37 38.35
C ARG A 11 39.09 -10.48 37.64
N TYR A 12 38.48 -9.52 38.33
CA TYR A 12 37.53 -8.59 37.72
C TYR A 12 38.20 -7.59 36.78
N THR A 13 39.41 -7.12 37.08
CA THR A 13 40.18 -6.27 36.17
C THR A 13 40.65 -7.03 34.92
N LEU A 14 41.01 -8.31 35.05
CA LEU A 14 41.35 -9.15 33.90
C LEU A 14 40.12 -9.47 33.03
N LEU A 15 38.96 -9.74 33.62
CA LEU A 15 37.71 -9.97 32.89
C LEU A 15 37.20 -8.69 32.19
N ALA A 16 37.27 -7.54 32.86
CA ALA A 16 36.92 -6.26 32.26
C ALA A 16 37.88 -5.89 31.11
N GLY A 17 39.18 -6.15 31.29
CA GLY A 17 40.18 -5.97 30.23
C GLY A 17 39.92 -6.85 29.01
N LEU A 18 39.54 -8.13 29.22
CA LEU A 18 39.21 -9.07 28.16
C LEU A 18 37.92 -8.69 27.40
N CYS A 19 36.91 -8.19 28.11
CA CYS A 19 35.68 -7.70 27.48
C CYS A 19 35.93 -6.43 26.65
N VAL A 20 36.79 -5.52 27.13
CA VAL A 20 37.14 -4.30 26.37
C VAL A 20 37.98 -4.63 25.14
N THR A 21 38.91 -5.58 25.19
CA THR A 21 39.65 -6.03 23.99
C THR A 21 38.76 -6.77 23.00
N ILE A 22 37.79 -7.57 23.46
CA ILE A 22 36.80 -8.20 22.57
C ILE A 22 35.89 -7.14 21.93
N ILE A 23 35.46 -6.11 22.66
CA ILE A 23 34.67 -5.02 22.09
C ILE A 23 35.47 -4.21 21.08
N VAL A 24 36.76 -3.94 21.33
CA VAL A 24 37.65 -3.23 20.39
C VAL A 24 37.95 -4.06 19.14
N LEU A 25 38.13 -5.38 19.28
CA LEU A 25 38.31 -6.29 18.14
C LEU A 25 37.01 -6.47 17.32
N LEU A 26 35.84 -6.33 17.95
CA LEU A 26 34.54 -6.39 17.28
C LEU A 26 34.08 -5.03 16.70
N SER A 27 34.79 -3.93 16.99
CA SER A 27 34.45 -2.58 16.50
C SER A 27 35.46 -2.00 15.52
N SER A 28 36.53 -2.74 15.17
CA SER A 28 37.56 -2.28 14.23
C SER A 28 37.37 -2.68 12.77
N ASP A 29 36.35 -3.47 12.42
CA ASP A 29 36.15 -3.91 11.03
C ASP A 29 34.94 -3.22 10.40
N HIS A 30 35.17 -2.05 9.78
CA HIS A 30 34.59 -1.75 8.48
C HIS A 30 35.31 -0.61 7.74
N VAL A 31 35.37 -0.79 6.41
CA VAL A 31 35.88 0.08 5.32
C VAL A 31 37.37 -0.18 5.01
N SER A 32 37.82 -0.67 3.85
CA SER A 32 37.35 -0.56 2.45
C SER A 32 37.92 -1.71 1.58
N SER A 33 37.08 -2.29 0.70
CA SER A 33 37.38 -2.39 -0.75
C SER A 33 36.15 -2.95 -1.46
N THR A 34 35.37 -2.02 -2.00
CA THR A 34 34.46 -2.25 -3.11
C THR A 34 35.25 -2.51 -4.39
N ASP A 35 34.56 -3.15 -5.34
CA ASP A 35 34.85 -3.22 -6.77
C ASP A 35 35.81 -4.32 -7.25
N ILE A 36 35.17 -5.36 -7.81
CA ILE A 36 35.57 -6.29 -8.89
C ILE A 36 35.15 -7.72 -8.49
N ASN A 37 33.89 -8.06 -8.76
CA ASN A 37 33.46 -9.40 -9.23
C ASN A 37 31.94 -9.54 -9.48
N TYR A 38 31.28 -8.48 -9.95
CA TYR A 38 29.87 -8.54 -10.35
C TYR A 38 29.65 -8.85 -11.85
N LEU A 39 30.68 -9.24 -12.59
CA LEU A 39 30.60 -9.52 -14.04
C LEU A 39 30.83 -10.99 -14.45
N GLU A 40 31.09 -11.91 -13.52
CA GLU A 40 31.27 -13.33 -13.86
C GLU A 40 30.05 -14.22 -13.62
N GLN A 41 28.99 -13.73 -12.98
CA GLN A 41 27.80 -14.55 -12.68
C GLN A 41 26.70 -14.51 -13.75
N PHE A 42 26.93 -13.83 -14.88
CA PHE A 42 25.96 -13.71 -15.99
C PHE A 42 26.24 -14.60 -17.21
N LYS A 43 27.15 -15.58 -17.12
CA LYS A 43 27.48 -16.48 -18.24
C LYS A 43 26.78 -17.85 -18.24
N GLY A 44 25.76 -18.07 -17.40
CA GLY A 44 25.22 -19.41 -17.15
C GLY A 44 23.74 -19.68 -17.42
N LEU A 45 22.96 -18.73 -17.95
CA LEU A 45 21.51 -18.92 -18.18
C LEU A 45 21.12 -18.70 -19.64
N GLY A 46 21.72 -19.50 -20.52
CA GLY A 46 21.16 -19.83 -21.82
C GLY A 46 20.59 -21.25 -21.74
N THR A 47 19.42 -21.47 -22.34
CA THR A 47 18.66 -22.74 -22.42
C THR A 47 17.84 -23.10 -21.18
N GLY A 48 16.58 -22.64 -21.14
CA GLY A 48 15.60 -23.07 -20.13
C GLY A 48 14.25 -22.35 -20.11
N VAL A 49 13.92 -21.51 -21.10
CA VAL A 49 12.71 -20.66 -21.09
C VAL A 49 11.62 -21.14 -22.08
N THR A 50 11.87 -22.20 -22.86
CA THR A 50 10.98 -22.61 -23.95
C THR A 50 9.84 -23.56 -23.59
N ASP A 51 9.77 -24.11 -22.37
CA ASP A 51 8.75 -25.11 -22.02
C ASP A 51 7.65 -24.64 -21.04
N TYR A 52 7.65 -23.37 -20.60
CA TYR A 52 6.73 -22.89 -19.56
C TYR A 52 5.41 -22.27 -20.09
N PHE A 53 5.24 -22.11 -21.41
CA PHE A 53 4.05 -21.49 -22.02
C PHE A 53 3.21 -22.46 -22.85
N ARG A 54 2.67 -23.52 -22.23
CA ARG A 54 1.77 -24.46 -22.94
C ARG A 54 0.41 -24.68 -22.30
N GLY A 55 -0.06 -23.77 -21.44
CA GLY A 55 -1.28 -24.03 -20.67
C GLY A 55 -2.09 -22.81 -20.21
N SER A 56 -2.18 -21.76 -21.02
CA SER A 56 -3.18 -20.70 -20.82
C SER A 56 -3.70 -20.26 -22.18
N GLU A 57 -5.02 -20.31 -22.37
CA GLU A 57 -5.67 -19.91 -23.62
C GLU A 57 -5.19 -18.51 -24.05
N THR A 58 -4.42 -18.48 -25.14
CA THR A 58 -4.01 -17.25 -25.82
C THR A 58 -5.23 -16.54 -26.36
N PRO A 59 -5.30 -15.20 -26.30
CA PRO A 59 -6.30 -14.45 -27.03
C PRO A 59 -6.26 -14.87 -28.51
N GLN A 60 -7.42 -15.15 -29.11
CA GLN A 60 -7.47 -15.47 -30.53
C GLN A 60 -7.05 -14.22 -31.32
N LEU A 61 -5.83 -14.24 -31.86
CA LEU A 61 -5.36 -13.28 -32.85
C LEU A 61 -6.37 -13.23 -34.00
N SER A 62 -6.75 -12.01 -34.41
CA SER A 62 -7.54 -11.78 -35.61
C SER A 62 -6.84 -12.35 -36.85
N GLU A 63 -7.58 -12.64 -37.92
CA GLU A 63 -6.99 -13.18 -39.15
C GLU A 63 -5.89 -12.26 -39.71
N LYS A 64 -6.04 -10.93 -39.53
CA LYS A 64 -5.03 -9.94 -39.93
C LYS A 64 -3.76 -9.98 -39.08
N GLU A 65 -3.88 -10.16 -37.76
CA GLU A 65 -2.70 -10.27 -36.87
C GLU A 65 -1.92 -11.57 -37.14
N LYS A 66 -2.59 -12.63 -37.60
CA LYS A 66 -1.94 -13.86 -38.04
C LYS A 66 -1.18 -13.66 -39.35
N GLU A 67 -1.74 -12.93 -40.31
CA GLU A 67 -1.03 -12.60 -41.56
C GLU A 67 0.21 -11.75 -41.31
N VAL A 68 0.14 -10.77 -40.41
CA VAL A 68 1.28 -9.91 -40.03
C VAL A 68 2.38 -10.70 -39.33
N GLU A 69 2.02 -11.60 -38.41
CA GLU A 69 3.00 -12.45 -37.73
C GLU A 69 3.64 -13.47 -38.69
N GLU A 70 2.89 -14.01 -39.66
CA GLU A 70 3.44 -14.87 -40.72
C GLU A 70 4.42 -14.13 -41.65
N GLU A 71 4.10 -12.88 -42.03
CA GLU A 71 5.01 -12.00 -42.77
C GLU A 71 6.27 -11.68 -41.97
N ARG A 72 6.12 -11.30 -40.70
CA ARG A 72 7.24 -11.02 -39.78
C ARG A 72 8.18 -12.21 -39.66
N GLN A 73 7.64 -13.41 -39.50
CA GLN A 73 8.43 -14.64 -39.42
C GLN A 73 9.13 -15.00 -40.73
N LYS A 74 8.52 -14.72 -41.90
CA LYS A 74 9.18 -14.87 -43.20
C LYS A 74 10.36 -13.92 -43.34
N VAL A 75 10.20 -12.65 -42.93
CA VAL A 75 11.26 -11.63 -42.98
C VAL A 75 12.42 -12.02 -42.04
N GLU A 76 12.13 -12.43 -40.80
CA GLU A 76 13.15 -12.89 -39.86
C GLU A 76 13.90 -14.12 -40.35
N LYS A 77 13.20 -15.08 -40.99
CA LYS A 77 13.82 -16.27 -41.55
C LYS A 77 14.70 -15.95 -42.76
N ASN A 78 14.28 -15.05 -43.64
CA ASN A 78 15.08 -14.60 -44.78
C ASN A 78 16.34 -13.85 -44.31
N LEU A 79 16.24 -13.01 -43.28
CA LEU A 79 17.38 -12.30 -42.68
C LEU A 79 18.36 -13.25 -41.99
N ALA A 80 17.87 -14.28 -41.30
CA ALA A 80 18.71 -15.31 -40.68
C ALA A 80 19.46 -16.14 -41.74
N GLN A 81 18.80 -16.47 -42.85
CA GLN A 81 19.38 -17.25 -43.94
C GLN A 81 20.45 -16.47 -44.73
N GLN A 82 20.28 -15.15 -44.89
CA GLN A 82 21.30 -14.26 -45.46
C GLN A 82 22.55 -14.13 -44.56
N HIS A 83 22.38 -14.31 -43.24
CA HIS A 83 23.48 -14.27 -42.27
C HIS A 83 24.35 -15.55 -42.26
N GLU A 84 23.80 -16.71 -42.62
CA GLU A 84 24.54 -17.99 -42.69
C GLU A 84 25.36 -18.15 -43.98
N ASP A 85 24.92 -17.57 -45.11
CA ASP A 85 25.59 -17.73 -46.42
C ASP A 85 26.74 -16.73 -46.68
N GLY A 86 27.13 -15.92 -45.69
CA GLY A 86 28.31 -15.06 -45.74
C GLY A 86 28.32 -13.97 -46.82
N LYS A 87 27.19 -13.70 -47.48
CA LYS A 87 27.01 -12.58 -48.42
C LYS A 87 26.23 -11.47 -47.75
N VAL A 88 26.95 -10.54 -47.13
CA VAL A 88 26.38 -9.27 -46.70
C VAL A 88 26.65 -8.24 -47.79
N GLU A 89 25.69 -8.08 -48.70
CA GLU A 89 25.62 -6.92 -49.58
C GLU A 89 24.50 -6.02 -49.02
N PHE A 90 24.88 -4.91 -48.38
CA PHE A 90 23.93 -3.95 -47.81
C PHE A 90 23.34 -3.11 -48.95
N ASP A 91 22.20 -3.54 -49.48
CA ASP A 91 21.42 -2.73 -50.43
C ASP A 91 20.52 -1.77 -49.63
N GLU A 92 21.03 -0.58 -49.32
CA GLU A 92 20.34 0.51 -48.60
C GLU A 92 18.86 0.75 -49.04
N PRO A 93 18.49 0.67 -50.34
CA PRO A 93 17.11 0.89 -50.78
C PRO A 93 16.11 -0.18 -50.30
N ALA A 94 16.57 -1.39 -49.95
CA ALA A 94 15.71 -2.47 -49.47
C ALA A 94 15.42 -2.37 -47.96
N MET A 95 16.38 -1.86 -47.16
CA MET A 95 16.15 -1.55 -45.75
C MET A 95 15.14 -0.42 -45.57
N ASP A 96 15.16 0.60 -46.44
CA ASP A 96 14.25 1.73 -46.36
C ASP A 96 12.80 1.32 -46.69
N LYS A 97 12.60 0.42 -47.65
CA LYS A 97 11.28 -0.14 -47.97
C LYS A 97 10.72 -1.04 -46.88
N ASN A 98 11.55 -1.85 -46.24
CA ASN A 98 11.12 -2.71 -45.13
C ASN A 98 10.82 -1.89 -43.87
N ALA A 99 11.60 -0.84 -43.60
CA ALA A 99 11.32 0.10 -42.52
C ALA A 99 10.02 0.89 -42.77
N GLN A 100 9.77 1.26 -44.02
CA GLN A 100 8.54 1.95 -44.41
C GLN A 100 7.31 1.02 -44.33
N ALA A 101 7.42 -0.24 -44.76
CA ALA A 101 6.34 -1.22 -44.61
C ALA A 101 6.03 -1.54 -43.15
N LEU A 102 7.05 -1.62 -42.28
CA LEU A 102 6.85 -1.78 -40.83
C LEU A 102 6.17 -0.56 -40.21
N LYS A 103 6.51 0.64 -40.66
CA LYS A 103 5.89 1.89 -40.20
C LYS A 103 4.43 1.98 -40.65
N GLU A 104 4.13 1.69 -41.91
CA GLU A 104 2.77 1.68 -42.45
C GLU A 104 1.90 0.61 -41.78
N SER A 105 2.46 -0.58 -41.50
CA SER A 105 1.75 -1.64 -40.79
C SER A 105 1.53 -1.31 -39.29
N ALA A 106 2.47 -0.60 -38.66
CA ALA A 106 2.28 -0.07 -37.31
C ALA A 106 1.21 1.03 -37.26
N GLU A 107 1.19 1.92 -38.25
CA GLU A 107 0.18 2.99 -38.38
C GLU A 107 -1.23 2.42 -38.69
N GLU A 108 -1.34 1.36 -39.49
CA GLU A 108 -2.61 0.64 -39.71
C GLU A 108 -3.07 -0.14 -38.49
N ALA A 109 -2.16 -0.72 -37.70
CA ALA A 109 -2.51 -1.39 -36.44
C ALA A 109 -3.02 -0.40 -35.38
N ASP A 110 -2.42 0.80 -35.32
CA ASP A 110 -2.88 1.90 -34.46
C ASP A 110 -4.25 2.45 -34.93
N ALA A 111 -4.47 2.53 -36.25
CA ALA A 111 -5.73 2.97 -36.84
C ALA A 111 -6.87 1.92 -36.73
N ALA A 112 -6.54 0.64 -36.57
CA ALA A 112 -7.49 -0.45 -36.36
C ALA A 112 -7.92 -0.61 -34.89
N HIS A 113 -7.25 0.06 -33.95
CA HIS A 113 -7.73 0.20 -32.58
C HIS A 113 -8.87 1.24 -32.58
N GLU A 114 -10.13 0.77 -32.58
CA GLU A 114 -11.21 1.62 -32.07
C GLU A 114 -10.78 2.10 -30.68
N PRO A 115 -10.81 3.42 -30.39
CA PRO A 115 -10.46 3.90 -29.06
C PRO A 115 -11.44 3.27 -28.08
N GLN A 116 -10.97 2.27 -27.33
CA GLN A 116 -11.71 1.82 -26.16
C GLN A 116 -11.85 3.06 -25.28
N THR A 117 -13.07 3.55 -25.13
CA THR A 117 -13.37 4.64 -24.22
C THR A 117 -13.22 4.10 -22.80
N PHE A 118 -11.99 4.04 -22.31
CA PHE A 118 -11.71 3.71 -20.92
C PHE A 118 -12.36 4.79 -20.07
N LYS A 119 -13.39 4.40 -19.32
CA LYS A 119 -13.93 5.27 -18.28
C LYS A 119 -12.80 5.54 -17.29
N SER A 120 -12.54 6.82 -17.05
CA SER A 120 -11.54 7.21 -16.07
C SER A 120 -11.88 6.64 -14.68
N THR A 121 -10.87 6.41 -13.83
CA THR A 121 -11.08 6.00 -12.43
C THR A 121 -12.09 6.91 -11.72
N TRP A 122 -12.05 8.22 -12.05
CA TRP A 122 -12.96 9.23 -11.52
C TRP A 122 -14.44 8.98 -11.82
N GLU A 123 -14.78 8.50 -13.03
CA GLU A 123 -16.17 8.28 -13.43
C GLU A 123 -16.91 7.26 -12.57
N PHE A 124 -16.19 6.33 -11.94
CA PHE A 124 -16.76 5.35 -11.01
C PHE A 124 -17.18 5.98 -9.68
N MET A 125 -16.53 7.07 -9.28
CA MET A 125 -16.82 7.76 -8.02
C MET A 125 -17.75 8.96 -8.22
N ALA A 126 -17.72 9.59 -9.40
CA ALA A 126 -18.49 10.80 -9.75
C ALA A 126 -19.97 10.77 -9.28
N PRO A 127 -20.73 9.67 -9.40
CA PRO A 127 -22.12 9.62 -8.95
C PRO A 127 -22.31 9.90 -7.45
N SER A 128 -21.37 9.50 -6.61
CA SER A 128 -21.44 9.71 -5.15
C SER A 128 -21.36 11.19 -4.74
N TYR A 129 -20.81 12.05 -5.62
CA TYR A 129 -20.69 13.50 -5.38
C TYR A 129 -21.91 14.30 -5.88
N ALA A 130 -22.83 13.67 -6.63
CA ALA A 130 -23.97 14.36 -7.25
C ALA A 130 -24.97 14.92 -6.23
N ASN A 131 -24.94 14.45 -4.99
CA ASN A 131 -25.84 14.83 -3.90
C ASN A 131 -25.21 15.79 -2.89
N LYS A 132 -24.29 16.67 -3.32
CA LYS A 132 -23.68 17.71 -2.49
C LYS A 132 -24.70 18.38 -1.55
N GLY A 133 -24.37 18.48 -0.26
CA GLY A 133 -25.23 19.03 0.77
C GLY A 133 -26.27 18.07 1.36
N LYS A 134 -26.38 16.83 0.87
CA LYS A 134 -27.21 15.76 1.49
C LYS A 134 -26.33 14.80 2.28
N LYS A 135 -26.94 14.16 3.30
CA LYS A 135 -26.29 13.13 4.10
C LYS A 135 -25.73 12.01 3.22
N PRO A 136 -24.40 11.79 3.20
CA PRO A 136 -23.79 10.71 2.44
C PRO A 136 -24.22 9.32 2.88
N LYS A 137 -24.10 8.34 1.97
CA LYS A 137 -24.24 6.93 2.29
C LYS A 137 -22.91 6.44 2.87
N ALA A 138 -22.76 6.50 4.19
CA ALA A 138 -21.52 6.18 4.87
C ALA A 138 -21.72 5.26 6.08
N ALA A 139 -20.66 4.53 6.45
CA ALA A 139 -20.63 3.70 7.65
C ALA A 139 -19.24 3.70 8.29
N PHE A 140 -19.17 3.47 9.61
CA PHE A 140 -17.93 3.01 10.23
C PHE A 140 -17.70 1.54 9.89
N VAL A 141 -16.45 1.16 9.66
CA VAL A 141 -16.06 -0.21 9.33
C VAL A 141 -15.00 -0.68 10.31
N VAL A 142 -15.26 -1.82 10.95
CA VAL A 142 -14.41 -2.39 11.98
C VAL A 142 -14.16 -3.86 11.67
N LEU A 143 -12.90 -4.24 11.54
CA LEU A 143 -12.48 -5.65 11.53
C LEU A 143 -11.97 -5.99 12.92
N VAL A 144 -12.62 -6.91 13.63
CA VAL A 144 -12.32 -7.15 15.04
C VAL A 144 -12.71 -8.57 15.45
N ARG A 145 -11.91 -9.18 16.32
CA ARG A 145 -12.20 -10.52 16.86
C ARG A 145 -13.03 -10.42 18.12
N ASN A 146 -13.75 -11.50 18.44
CA ASN A 146 -14.54 -11.60 19.68
C ASN A 146 -13.71 -11.30 20.95
N ASN A 147 -12.44 -11.71 20.99
CA ASN A 147 -11.56 -11.54 22.15
C ASN A 147 -10.97 -10.12 22.29
N GLU A 148 -11.21 -9.23 21.33
CA GLU A 148 -10.77 -7.83 21.34
C GLU A 148 -11.91 -6.89 21.78
N LEU A 149 -13.01 -7.43 22.31
CA LEU A 149 -14.18 -6.67 22.73
C LEU A 149 -13.83 -5.55 23.73
N GLU A 150 -12.99 -5.84 24.72
CA GLU A 150 -12.60 -4.84 25.72
C GLU A 150 -11.67 -3.76 25.15
N ASP A 151 -10.96 -4.06 24.05
CA ASP A 151 -10.06 -3.12 23.37
C ASP A 151 -10.80 -2.21 22.38
N ILE A 152 -11.88 -2.70 21.75
CA ILE A 152 -12.68 -1.92 20.79
C ILE A 152 -13.72 -1.02 21.47
N LEU A 153 -14.26 -1.40 22.63
CA LEU A 153 -15.27 -0.61 23.33
C LEU A 153 -14.81 0.82 23.66
N PRO A 154 -13.58 1.06 24.17
CA PRO A 154 -13.07 2.40 24.37
C PRO A 154 -12.96 3.20 23.07
N SER A 155 -12.52 2.58 21.97
CA SER A 155 -12.39 3.25 20.66
C SER A 155 -13.75 3.69 20.12
N ILE A 156 -14.76 2.81 20.18
CA ILE A 156 -16.14 3.14 19.82
C ILE A 156 -16.65 4.30 20.68
N LYS A 157 -16.46 4.22 22.01
CA LYS A 157 -16.88 5.28 22.91
C LYS A 157 -16.25 6.62 22.53
N ASN A 158 -14.96 6.65 22.17
CA ASN A 158 -14.31 7.88 21.70
C ASN A 158 -14.93 8.41 20.40
N VAL A 159 -15.22 7.54 19.43
CA VAL A 159 -15.89 7.95 18.18
C VAL A 159 -17.30 8.49 18.44
N GLU A 160 -18.06 7.83 19.31
CA GLU A 160 -19.39 8.27 19.73
C GLU A 160 -19.32 9.63 20.44
N ASP A 161 -18.45 9.78 21.44
CA ASP A 161 -18.29 10.99 22.25
C ASP A 161 -17.79 12.17 21.40
N LYS A 162 -16.87 11.95 20.46
CA LYS A 162 -16.21 13.03 19.68
C LYS A 162 -16.90 13.38 18.37
N PHE A 163 -17.70 12.48 17.79
CA PHE A 163 -18.29 12.68 16.47
C PHE A 163 -19.70 12.10 16.35
N ASN A 164 -19.86 10.78 16.53
CA ASN A 164 -21.00 10.08 15.92
C ASN A 164 -22.35 10.33 16.63
N HIS A 165 -22.35 10.73 17.90
CA HIS A 165 -23.59 11.13 18.58
C HIS A 165 -24.30 12.31 17.89
N GLN A 166 -23.56 13.12 17.11
CA GLN A 166 -24.09 14.28 16.38
C GLN A 166 -24.64 13.89 15.00
N PHE A 167 -24.00 12.94 14.31
CA PHE A 167 -24.24 12.66 12.89
C PHE A 167 -24.93 11.31 12.62
N ASN A 168 -24.86 10.38 13.58
CA ASN A 168 -25.61 9.12 13.62
C ASN A 168 -25.42 8.28 12.34
N TYR A 169 -24.17 7.93 12.02
CA TYR A 169 -23.82 6.96 10.98
C TYR A 169 -23.77 5.53 11.54
N PRO A 170 -24.19 4.52 10.76
CA PRO A 170 -24.17 3.12 11.18
C PRO A 170 -22.75 2.57 11.32
N TRP A 171 -22.63 1.50 12.10
CA TRP A 171 -21.40 0.72 12.27
C TRP A 171 -21.54 -0.65 11.61
N VAL A 172 -20.50 -1.06 10.88
CA VAL A 172 -20.41 -2.39 10.25
C VAL A 172 -19.19 -3.11 10.81
N PHE A 173 -19.42 -4.25 11.45
CA PHE A 173 -18.40 -5.08 12.08
C PHE A 173 -18.18 -6.34 11.26
N PHE A 174 -16.92 -6.67 11.01
CA PHE A 174 -16.50 -7.91 10.35
C PHE A 174 -15.60 -8.73 11.26
N ASN A 175 -15.70 -10.05 11.15
CA ASN A 175 -14.86 -11.01 11.83
C ASN A 175 -14.72 -12.28 10.97
N ASP A 176 -13.60 -12.97 11.05
CA ASP A 176 -13.38 -14.27 10.41
C ASP A 176 -14.06 -15.43 11.14
N GLU A 177 -14.60 -15.15 12.33
CA GLU A 177 -15.47 -16.04 13.12
C GLU A 177 -16.84 -15.40 13.38
N GLU A 178 -17.83 -16.21 13.74
CA GLU A 178 -19.15 -15.71 14.15
C GLU A 178 -19.04 -14.84 15.40
N PHE A 179 -19.65 -13.65 15.38
CA PHE A 179 -19.70 -12.80 16.56
C PHE A 179 -20.57 -13.44 17.66
N THR A 180 -20.06 -13.46 18.88
CA THR A 180 -20.81 -13.92 20.05
C THR A 180 -21.96 -12.98 20.39
N GLU A 181 -22.99 -13.50 21.06
CA GLU A 181 -24.11 -12.68 21.54
C GLU A 181 -23.68 -11.65 22.60
N GLU A 182 -22.65 -11.96 23.39
CA GLU A 182 -22.05 -10.98 24.31
C GLU A 182 -21.49 -9.78 23.54
N PHE A 183 -20.71 -10.05 22.48
CA PHE A 183 -20.12 -9.01 21.62
C PHE A 183 -21.22 -8.11 21.06
N LYS A 184 -22.21 -8.70 20.37
CA LYS A 184 -23.33 -7.95 19.77
C LYS A 184 -24.10 -7.15 20.82
N THR A 185 -24.34 -7.71 22.00
CA THR A 185 -25.07 -7.05 23.09
C THR A 185 -24.31 -5.86 23.65
N LYS A 186 -23.00 -5.99 23.89
CA LYS A 186 -22.17 -4.90 24.41
C LYS A 186 -22.06 -3.77 23.39
N ILE A 187 -21.77 -4.08 22.12
CA ILE A 187 -21.69 -3.08 21.05
C ILE A 187 -22.99 -2.29 20.90
N ASN A 188 -24.15 -2.96 20.80
CA ASN A 188 -25.45 -2.28 20.67
C ASN A 188 -25.81 -1.41 21.88
N LYS A 189 -25.22 -1.64 23.06
CA LYS A 189 -25.39 -0.78 24.23
C LYS A 189 -24.46 0.44 24.22
N THR A 190 -23.38 0.39 23.45
CA THR A 190 -22.34 1.44 23.42
C THR A 190 -22.57 2.47 22.32
N ILE A 191 -23.07 2.06 21.15
CA ILE A 191 -23.31 2.97 20.02
C ILE A 191 -24.68 3.66 20.11
N SER A 192 -24.78 4.87 19.55
CA SER A 192 -26.05 5.60 19.41
C SER A 192 -26.82 5.22 18.13
N SER A 193 -26.17 4.56 17.17
CA SER A 193 -26.69 4.25 15.84
C SER A 193 -26.93 2.74 15.63
N LYS A 194 -27.17 2.31 14.38
CA LYS A 194 -27.37 0.90 14.02
C LYS A 194 -26.02 0.19 13.90
N ALA A 195 -25.91 -1.04 14.45
CA ALA A 195 -24.83 -1.97 14.14
C ALA A 195 -25.27 -3.06 13.15
N GLU A 196 -24.35 -3.46 12.27
CA GLU A 196 -24.45 -4.63 11.41
C GLU A 196 -23.23 -5.51 11.63
N PHE A 197 -23.41 -6.83 11.64
CA PHE A 197 -22.37 -7.81 11.95
C PHE A 197 -22.26 -8.81 10.80
N GLY A 198 -21.08 -8.92 10.19
CA GLY A 198 -20.82 -9.80 9.06
C GLY A 198 -19.73 -10.83 9.36
N LEU A 199 -20.01 -12.10 9.09
CA LEU A 199 -19.00 -13.13 8.98
C LEU A 199 -18.29 -13.01 7.63
N ILE A 200 -16.96 -13.01 7.64
CA ILE A 200 -16.15 -12.93 6.42
C ILE A 200 -16.28 -14.27 5.67
N PRO A 201 -16.63 -14.26 4.37
CA PRO A 201 -16.62 -15.46 3.55
C PRO A 201 -15.24 -16.10 3.51
N LYS A 202 -15.19 -17.44 3.59
CA LYS A 202 -13.93 -18.20 3.70
C LYS A 202 -12.97 -17.91 2.55
N GLU A 203 -13.47 -17.70 1.34
CA GLU A 203 -12.72 -17.32 0.14
C GLU A 203 -11.98 -15.98 0.25
N HIS A 204 -12.44 -15.10 1.14
CA HIS A 204 -11.81 -13.80 1.43
C HIS A 204 -10.83 -13.89 2.61
N TRP A 205 -10.82 -15.00 3.35
CA TRP A 205 -9.98 -15.25 4.52
C TRP A 205 -9.35 -16.66 4.50
N SER A 206 -8.77 -17.02 3.36
CA SER A 206 -8.05 -18.28 3.17
C SER A 206 -6.85 -18.10 2.23
N TYR A 207 -6.02 -19.13 2.11
CA TYR A 207 -5.01 -19.17 1.05
C TYR A 207 -5.69 -19.39 -0.30
N PRO A 208 -5.37 -18.57 -1.32
CA PRO A 208 -5.70 -18.89 -2.70
C PRO A 208 -4.99 -20.16 -3.17
N ASP A 209 -5.57 -20.87 -4.14
CA ASP A 209 -5.04 -22.15 -4.65
C ASP A 209 -3.63 -22.05 -5.25
N PHE A 210 -3.25 -20.87 -5.75
CA PHE A 210 -1.92 -20.61 -6.32
C PHE A 210 -0.84 -20.35 -5.25
N VAL A 211 -1.21 -20.26 -3.97
CA VAL A 211 -0.26 -20.03 -2.86
C VAL A 211 0.21 -21.37 -2.28
N ASN A 212 1.51 -21.62 -2.38
CA ASN A 212 2.14 -22.77 -1.76
C ASN A 212 2.30 -22.54 -0.24
N GLN A 213 1.46 -23.20 0.56
CA GLN A 213 1.41 -23.00 2.01
C GLN A 213 2.72 -23.40 2.73
N GLU A 214 3.46 -24.37 2.20
CA GLU A 214 4.77 -24.75 2.76
C GLU A 214 5.83 -23.66 2.55
N THR A 215 5.79 -22.99 1.40
CA THR A 215 6.65 -21.84 1.11
C THR A 215 6.27 -20.66 2.00
N ALA A 216 4.97 -20.34 2.10
CA ALA A 216 4.48 -19.31 3.00
C ALA A 216 4.89 -19.58 4.46
N LYS A 217 4.82 -20.84 4.92
CA LYS A 217 5.28 -21.23 6.25
C LYS A 217 6.79 -20.99 6.43
N LYS A 218 7.61 -21.39 5.47
CA LYS A 218 9.07 -21.16 5.53
C LYS A 218 9.41 -19.68 5.61
N GLU A 219 8.72 -18.82 4.87
CA GLU A 219 8.92 -17.37 4.91
C GLU A 219 8.47 -16.76 6.25
N ARG A 220 7.38 -17.27 6.85
CA ARG A 220 7.02 -16.93 8.24
C ARG A 220 8.12 -17.31 9.22
N ASP A 221 8.66 -18.53 9.12
CA ASP A 221 9.74 -19.01 9.99
C ASP A 221 11.03 -18.18 9.80
N ARG A 222 11.32 -17.72 8.56
CA ARG A 222 12.43 -16.80 8.24
C ARG A 222 12.23 -15.44 8.91
N MET A 223 11.07 -14.83 8.72
CA MET A 223 10.76 -13.50 9.27
C MET A 223 10.73 -13.47 10.81
N VAL A 224 10.40 -14.59 11.47
CA VAL A 224 10.57 -14.74 12.93
C VAL A 224 12.04 -14.64 13.33
N LYS A 225 12.94 -15.32 12.61
CA LYS A 225 14.39 -15.26 12.88
C LYS A 225 14.95 -13.86 12.65
N ASP A 226 14.42 -13.14 11.67
CA ASP A 226 14.81 -11.77 11.32
C ASP A 226 14.18 -10.69 12.23
N ALA A 227 13.40 -11.11 13.24
CA ALA A 227 12.68 -10.26 14.19
C ALA A 227 11.75 -9.23 13.52
N VAL A 228 11.14 -9.59 12.38
CA VAL A 228 10.14 -8.76 11.71
C VAL A 228 8.86 -8.78 12.54
N ILE A 229 8.31 -7.60 12.88
CA ILE A 229 7.04 -7.50 13.60
C ILE A 229 5.93 -8.24 12.84
N TYR A 230 5.15 -9.06 13.54
CA TYR A 230 4.16 -9.98 12.94
C TYR A 230 4.72 -10.95 11.88
N GLY A 231 6.05 -11.11 11.78
CA GLY A 231 6.71 -11.93 10.76
C GLY A 231 6.21 -13.38 10.73
N GLY A 232 5.96 -13.96 11.90
CA GLY A 232 5.41 -15.31 12.06
C GLY A 232 3.88 -15.42 12.01
N SER A 233 3.15 -14.31 11.91
CA SER A 233 1.69 -14.31 12.03
C SER A 233 1.01 -14.62 10.70
N GLU A 234 0.23 -15.68 10.69
CA GLU A 234 -0.56 -16.13 9.54
C GLU A 234 -1.87 -15.34 9.40
N SER A 235 -2.62 -15.19 10.50
CA SER A 235 -3.84 -14.39 10.52
C SER A 235 -3.60 -12.93 10.16
N TYR A 236 -2.45 -12.36 10.53
CA TYR A 236 -2.09 -10.99 10.14
C TYR A 236 -1.97 -10.82 8.62
N ARG A 237 -1.48 -11.83 7.90
CA ARG A 237 -1.41 -11.80 6.43
C ARG A 237 -2.78 -11.92 5.78
N HIS A 238 -3.65 -12.76 6.34
CA HIS A 238 -5.07 -12.79 5.92
C HIS A 238 -5.74 -11.45 6.17
N MET A 239 -5.50 -10.81 7.31
CA MET A 239 -5.98 -9.46 7.61
C MET A 239 -5.51 -8.44 6.58
N CYS A 240 -4.20 -8.36 6.29
CA CYS A 240 -3.66 -7.43 5.30
C CYS A 240 -4.25 -7.67 3.91
N ARG A 241 -4.39 -8.94 3.49
CA ARG A 241 -5.03 -9.27 2.21
C ARG A 241 -6.52 -8.90 2.20
N PHE A 242 -7.25 -9.14 3.30
CA PHE A 242 -8.66 -8.79 3.44
C PHE A 242 -8.90 -7.28 3.37
N GLN A 243 -8.10 -6.50 4.09
CA GLN A 243 -8.17 -5.05 4.05
C GLN A 243 -7.78 -4.53 2.65
N SER A 244 -6.78 -5.14 1.99
CA SER A 244 -6.42 -4.74 0.63
C SER A 244 -7.53 -5.04 -0.40
N GLY A 245 -8.12 -6.23 -0.35
CA GLY A 245 -8.88 -6.76 -1.47
C GLY A 245 -10.37 -6.96 -1.28
N PHE A 246 -10.86 -7.07 -0.04
CA PHE A 246 -12.13 -7.75 0.19
C PHE A 246 -13.11 -7.03 1.11
N PHE A 247 -12.68 -6.21 2.08
CA PHE A 247 -13.64 -5.54 2.97
C PHE A 247 -14.67 -4.70 2.17
N TRP A 248 -14.20 -3.94 1.19
CA TRP A 248 -15.02 -3.07 0.33
C TRP A 248 -15.91 -3.84 -0.67
N ARG A 249 -15.74 -5.16 -0.77
CA ARG A 249 -16.58 -6.10 -1.55
C ARG A 249 -17.67 -6.79 -0.71
N GLN A 250 -17.67 -6.63 0.61
CA GLN A 250 -18.64 -7.31 1.47
C GLN A 250 -20.06 -6.80 1.21
N LYS A 251 -21.03 -7.72 1.25
CA LYS A 251 -22.45 -7.42 1.00
C LYS A 251 -22.98 -6.29 1.89
N LEU A 252 -22.57 -6.27 3.16
CA LEU A 252 -22.98 -5.22 4.11
C LEU A 252 -22.48 -3.83 3.72
N LEU A 253 -21.53 -3.71 2.78
CA LEU A 253 -21.01 -2.44 2.31
C LEU A 253 -21.56 -2.00 0.94
N GLU A 254 -22.35 -2.84 0.25
CA GLU A 254 -22.85 -2.56 -1.11
C GLU A 254 -23.62 -1.25 -1.21
N ASP A 255 -24.42 -0.93 -0.20
CA ASP A 255 -25.28 0.26 -0.18
C ASP A 255 -24.56 1.55 0.27
N TYR A 256 -23.27 1.47 0.62
CA TYR A 256 -22.48 2.61 1.07
C TYR A 256 -21.50 3.08 -0.01
N ASP A 257 -21.32 4.40 -0.08
CA ASP A 257 -20.31 5.06 -0.91
C ASP A 257 -19.04 5.38 -0.11
N TRP A 258 -19.15 5.56 1.21
CA TRP A 258 -18.05 5.97 2.07
C TRP A 258 -17.88 5.05 3.26
N TYR A 259 -16.65 4.92 3.74
CA TYR A 259 -16.37 4.25 5.01
C TYR A 259 -15.41 5.06 5.86
N TRP A 260 -15.50 4.89 7.18
CA TRP A 260 -14.47 5.28 8.12
C TRP A 260 -13.98 4.05 8.87
N ARG A 261 -12.72 3.64 8.64
CA ARG A 261 -12.09 2.54 9.36
C ARG A 261 -11.78 2.91 10.80
N VAL A 262 -12.19 2.06 11.73
CA VAL A 262 -11.91 2.18 13.16
C VAL A 262 -11.33 0.87 13.66
N GLU A 263 -10.21 0.94 14.36
CA GLU A 263 -9.52 -0.21 14.96
C GLU A 263 -9.66 -0.20 16.49
N PRO A 264 -9.52 -1.35 17.16
CA PRO A 264 -9.37 -1.41 18.61
C PRO A 264 -8.18 -0.59 19.10
N SER A 265 -8.21 -0.17 20.37
CA SER A 265 -7.11 0.60 21.00
C SER A 265 -6.74 1.92 20.31
N THR A 266 -7.69 2.53 19.59
CA THR A 266 -7.59 3.89 19.03
C THR A 266 -8.25 4.94 19.93
N ARG A 267 -7.85 6.20 19.76
CA ARG A 267 -8.45 7.37 20.44
C ARG A 267 -8.65 8.52 19.45
N LEU A 268 -9.77 9.24 19.61
CA LEU A 268 -9.95 10.58 19.04
C LEU A 268 -9.73 11.61 20.13
N TYR A 269 -8.77 12.51 19.94
CA TYR A 269 -8.39 13.49 20.94
C TYR A 269 -9.31 14.73 20.95
N CYS A 270 -9.85 15.09 19.78
CA CYS A 270 -10.57 16.34 19.58
C CYS A 270 -12.05 16.09 19.27
N ASP A 271 -12.91 17.02 19.69
CA ASP A 271 -14.31 17.07 19.26
C ASP A 271 -14.35 17.42 17.76
N ILE A 272 -15.14 16.68 16.99
CA ILE A 272 -15.31 16.89 15.55
C ILE A 272 -16.69 17.46 15.31
N LYS A 273 -16.74 18.75 14.94
CA LYS A 273 -17.96 19.58 14.93
C LYS A 273 -18.63 19.69 13.56
N TYR A 274 -18.18 18.91 12.58
CA TYR A 274 -18.72 18.89 11.23
C TYR A 274 -18.85 17.44 10.75
N ASP A 275 -19.74 17.21 9.81
CA ASP A 275 -19.94 15.89 9.21
C ASP A 275 -18.77 15.61 8.24
N VAL A 276 -17.86 14.73 8.65
CA VAL A 276 -16.63 14.44 7.89
C VAL A 276 -16.95 13.74 6.57
N PHE A 277 -17.95 12.85 6.53
CA PHE A 277 -18.36 12.22 5.28
C PHE A 277 -18.97 13.25 4.33
N GLN A 278 -19.78 14.16 4.86
CA GLN A 278 -20.35 15.23 4.05
C GLN A 278 -19.25 16.16 3.53
N TYR A 279 -18.24 16.49 4.34
CA TYR A 279 -17.06 17.24 3.87
C TYR A 279 -16.38 16.53 2.70
N MET A 280 -16.10 15.22 2.82
CA MET A 280 -15.46 14.45 1.76
C MET A 280 -16.27 14.48 0.45
N GLN A 281 -17.59 14.31 0.55
CA GLN A 281 -18.50 14.39 -0.59
C GLN A 281 -18.59 15.80 -1.17
N ASP A 282 -18.71 16.83 -0.34
CA ASP A 282 -19.01 18.19 -0.80
C ASP A 282 -17.76 18.87 -1.39
N GLU A 283 -16.56 18.50 -0.90
CA GLU A 283 -15.26 19.01 -1.36
C GLU A 283 -14.58 18.09 -2.39
N GLY A 284 -15.28 17.06 -2.87
CA GLY A 284 -14.78 16.21 -3.94
C GLY A 284 -13.53 15.40 -3.56
N LYS A 285 -13.40 15.00 -2.29
CA LYS A 285 -12.27 14.21 -1.77
C LYS A 285 -12.57 12.72 -1.84
N VAL A 286 -11.56 11.90 -2.11
CA VAL A 286 -11.70 10.45 -2.25
C VAL A 286 -11.09 9.70 -1.08
N TYR A 287 -9.91 10.11 -0.61
CA TYR A 287 -9.16 9.39 0.42
C TYR A 287 -8.65 10.34 1.48
N GLY A 288 -8.99 10.09 2.74
CA GLY A 288 -8.65 10.93 3.88
C GLY A 288 -7.90 10.16 4.95
N PHE A 289 -6.84 10.76 5.51
CA PHE A 289 -5.95 10.13 6.50
C PHE A 289 -5.51 11.11 7.59
N THR A 290 -4.92 10.58 8.67
CA THR A 290 -4.29 11.37 9.75
C THR A 290 -2.79 11.12 9.86
N ILE A 291 -2.32 9.87 9.77
CA ILE A 291 -0.90 9.54 9.99
C ILE A 291 -0.26 9.04 8.68
N THR A 292 1.01 9.42 8.47
CA THR A 292 1.86 8.85 7.41
C THR A 292 3.20 8.40 7.98
N ILE A 293 3.74 7.31 7.46
CA ILE A 293 4.95 6.68 7.99
C ILE A 293 5.74 5.94 6.89
N HIS A 294 7.03 5.71 7.16
CA HIS A 294 7.84 4.80 6.36
C HIS A 294 7.56 3.34 6.74
N GLU A 295 7.27 2.49 5.75
CA GLU A 295 7.18 1.04 5.94
C GLU A 295 8.58 0.42 6.10
N TYR A 296 8.65 -0.72 6.78
CA TYR A 296 9.86 -1.52 6.85
C TYR A 296 10.09 -2.27 5.54
N LEU A 297 11.13 -1.92 4.78
CA LEU A 297 11.43 -2.56 3.48
C LEU A 297 11.40 -4.11 3.51
N ARG A 298 11.82 -4.74 4.62
CA ARG A 298 11.80 -6.20 4.80
C ARG A 298 10.41 -6.85 4.69
N THR A 299 9.34 -6.07 4.76
CA THR A 299 7.96 -6.57 4.68
C THR A 299 7.41 -6.55 3.26
N ILE A 300 8.05 -5.78 2.36
CA ILE A 300 7.56 -5.37 1.03
C ILE A 300 8.68 -5.32 -0.02
N GLU A 301 9.66 -6.22 0.07
CA GLU A 301 10.88 -6.27 -0.76
C GLU A 301 10.58 -6.17 -2.26
N THR A 302 9.51 -6.82 -2.74
CA THR A 302 9.13 -6.81 -4.16
C THR A 302 7.84 -6.07 -4.48
N LEU A 303 7.21 -5.39 -3.51
CA LEU A 303 5.96 -4.66 -3.73
C LEU A 303 6.12 -3.61 -4.82
N TRP A 304 7.11 -2.73 -4.68
CA TRP A 304 7.33 -1.65 -5.66
C TRP A 304 7.67 -2.16 -7.05
N LYS A 305 8.46 -3.23 -7.14
CA LYS A 305 8.75 -3.87 -8.43
C LYS A 305 7.46 -4.37 -9.08
N SER A 306 6.62 -5.07 -8.33
CA SER A 306 5.32 -5.57 -8.79
C SER A 306 4.41 -4.43 -9.24
N THR A 307 4.32 -3.34 -8.46
CA THR A 307 3.58 -2.13 -8.81
C THR A 307 4.10 -1.51 -10.11
N ARG A 308 5.41 -1.35 -10.27
CA ARG A 308 5.98 -0.78 -11.50
C ARG A 308 5.74 -1.66 -12.71
N ASP A 309 5.76 -2.98 -12.55
CA ASP A 309 5.44 -3.92 -13.62
C ASP A 309 3.96 -3.84 -14.01
N PHE A 310 3.05 -3.63 -13.04
CA PHE A 310 1.63 -3.33 -13.31
C PHE A 310 1.45 -1.99 -14.01
N TRP A 311 2.08 -0.92 -13.50
CA TRP A 311 2.04 0.43 -14.08
C TRP A 311 2.45 0.41 -15.56
N LYS A 312 3.59 -0.21 -15.89
CA LYS A 312 4.05 -0.30 -17.29
C LYS A 312 3.05 -0.95 -18.23
N LYS A 313 2.29 -1.94 -17.74
CA LYS A 313 1.27 -2.66 -18.52
C LYS A 313 -0.05 -1.88 -18.61
N ASN A 314 -0.34 -1.04 -17.62
CA ASN A 314 -1.61 -0.31 -17.51
C ASN A 314 -1.39 1.19 -17.30
N PRO A 315 -0.69 1.89 -18.23
CA PRO A 315 -0.39 3.32 -18.06
C PRO A 315 -1.65 4.19 -18.03
N HIS A 316 -2.76 3.72 -18.62
CA HIS A 316 -4.04 4.43 -18.69
C HIS A 316 -4.75 4.58 -17.32
N TYR A 317 -4.34 3.82 -16.30
CA TYR A 317 -4.87 3.99 -14.93
C TYR A 317 -4.17 5.08 -14.12
N ILE A 318 -3.04 5.57 -14.60
CA ILE A 318 -2.23 6.55 -13.88
C ILE A 318 -2.81 7.94 -14.11
N ALA A 319 -3.18 8.62 -13.03
CA ALA A 319 -3.66 9.99 -13.13
C ALA A 319 -2.50 10.92 -13.54
N ASP A 320 -2.77 11.89 -14.42
CA ASP A 320 -1.74 12.83 -14.89
C ASP A 320 -1.17 13.69 -13.76
N ASP A 321 -2.03 14.12 -12.83
CA ASP A 321 -1.72 14.95 -11.67
C ASP A 321 -1.71 14.14 -10.36
N ASN A 322 -1.17 12.93 -10.44
CA ASN A 322 -1.06 12.02 -9.30
C ASN A 322 -0.09 12.51 -8.20
N LEU A 323 -0.01 11.74 -7.11
CA LEU A 323 0.82 12.03 -5.94
C LEU A 323 2.07 11.12 -5.88
N VAL A 324 2.65 10.72 -7.02
CA VAL A 324 3.83 9.83 -7.04
C VAL A 324 5.04 10.40 -6.28
N GLU A 325 5.18 11.72 -6.22
CA GLU A 325 6.27 12.39 -5.49
C GLU A 325 6.22 12.16 -3.98
N PHE A 326 5.04 11.85 -3.42
CA PHE A 326 4.90 11.46 -2.01
C PHE A 326 5.55 10.10 -1.74
N ILE A 327 5.40 9.14 -2.67
CA ILE A 327 5.88 7.77 -2.53
C ILE A 327 7.24 7.51 -3.22
N SER A 328 7.76 8.47 -3.97
CA SER A 328 9.01 8.29 -4.72
C SER A 328 9.73 9.61 -4.97
N GLY A 329 10.91 9.76 -4.36
CA GLY A 329 11.77 10.94 -4.54
C GLY A 329 12.55 10.99 -5.86
N ASP A 330 12.42 9.97 -6.71
CA ASP A 330 13.18 9.82 -7.96
C ASP A 330 12.30 9.57 -9.19
N LYS A 331 11.08 10.13 -9.15
CA LYS A 331 10.08 10.07 -10.24
C LYS A 331 9.64 8.65 -10.57
N GLY A 332 9.40 7.84 -9.54
CA GLY A 332 8.86 6.50 -9.65
C GLY A 332 9.89 5.41 -9.95
N LYS A 333 11.21 5.66 -9.82
CA LYS A 333 12.21 4.61 -10.03
C LYS A 333 12.29 3.69 -8.82
N THR A 334 12.34 4.26 -7.62
CA THR A 334 12.35 3.56 -6.32
C THR A 334 11.23 4.03 -5.41
N TYR A 335 10.81 3.15 -4.49
CA TYR A 335 9.84 3.48 -3.45
C TYR A 335 10.57 4.06 -2.25
N ASN A 336 10.15 5.23 -1.77
CA ASN A 336 10.71 5.84 -0.58
C ASN A 336 10.12 5.26 0.73
N LEU A 337 9.22 4.27 0.63
CA LEU A 337 8.54 3.58 1.73
C LEU A 337 7.39 4.35 2.40
N CYS A 338 7.12 5.58 1.98
CA CYS A 338 6.05 6.41 2.53
C CYS A 338 4.66 5.87 2.20
N HIS A 339 3.81 5.79 3.21
CA HIS A 339 2.41 5.41 3.06
C HIS A 339 1.53 6.14 4.09
N PHE A 340 0.23 6.23 3.78
CA PHE A 340 -0.82 6.60 4.72
C PHE A 340 -1.09 5.42 5.65
N TRP A 341 -1.24 5.67 6.94
CA TRP A 341 -1.42 4.61 7.93
C TRP A 341 -2.89 4.20 8.02
N SER A 342 -3.22 3.01 7.51
CA SER A 342 -4.58 2.61 7.16
C SER A 342 -5.51 2.32 8.35
N ASN A 343 -5.02 2.31 9.59
CA ASN A 343 -5.90 2.18 10.77
C ASN A 343 -6.85 3.36 10.96
N PHE A 344 -6.52 4.51 10.37
CA PHE A 344 -7.44 5.63 10.14
C PHE A 344 -7.57 5.88 8.64
N GLU A 345 -8.74 5.58 8.09
CA GLU A 345 -9.08 5.87 6.71
C GLU A 345 -10.51 6.36 6.64
N ILE A 346 -10.73 7.49 5.98
CA ILE A 346 -12.05 7.93 5.56
C ILE A 346 -12.01 8.02 4.04
N ALA A 347 -12.66 7.09 3.34
CA ALA A 347 -12.51 7.01 1.90
C ALA A 347 -13.77 6.56 1.17
N ASN A 348 -13.80 6.88 -0.12
CA ASN A 348 -14.86 6.49 -1.04
C ASN A 348 -14.66 5.04 -1.48
N LEU A 349 -15.59 4.15 -1.13
CA LEU A 349 -15.56 2.73 -1.49
C LEU A 349 -15.54 2.53 -3.02
N ASN A 350 -16.06 3.48 -3.79
CA ASN A 350 -16.07 3.37 -5.24
C ASN A 350 -14.68 3.50 -5.87
N PHE A 351 -13.69 4.05 -5.14
CA PHE A 351 -12.30 3.99 -5.55
C PHE A 351 -11.80 2.55 -5.59
N TRP A 352 -11.99 1.81 -4.50
CA TRP A 352 -11.61 0.40 -4.43
C TRP A 352 -12.39 -0.48 -5.42
N ARG A 353 -13.65 -0.10 -5.70
CA ARG A 353 -14.50 -0.80 -6.67
C ARG A 353 -14.18 -0.47 -8.12
N SER A 354 -13.32 0.52 -8.40
CA SER A 354 -12.92 0.88 -9.77
C SER A 354 -12.11 -0.24 -10.44
N PRO A 355 -12.11 -0.33 -11.78
CA PRO A 355 -11.27 -1.27 -12.52
C PRO A 355 -9.79 -1.14 -12.18
N ALA A 356 -9.29 0.10 -12.08
CA ALA A 356 -7.90 0.39 -11.73
C ALA A 356 -7.45 -0.32 -10.45
N TYR A 357 -8.23 -0.17 -9.37
CA TYR A 357 -7.88 -0.79 -8.09
C TYR A 357 -8.13 -2.31 -8.08
N ARG A 358 -9.23 -2.77 -8.69
CA ARG A 358 -9.54 -4.21 -8.80
C ARG A 358 -8.42 -4.96 -9.51
N GLU A 359 -8.01 -4.49 -10.67
CA GLU A 359 -6.96 -5.11 -11.47
C GLU A 359 -5.59 -4.98 -10.81
N TYR A 360 -5.32 -3.86 -10.13
CA TYR A 360 -4.10 -3.70 -9.34
C TYR A 360 -4.03 -4.72 -8.19
N PHE A 361 -5.10 -4.82 -7.39
CA PHE A 361 -5.17 -5.80 -6.31
C PHE A 361 -5.06 -7.23 -6.85
N ASP A 362 -5.79 -7.58 -7.92
CA ASP A 362 -5.76 -8.92 -8.49
C ASP A 362 -4.35 -9.26 -9.03
N TYR A 363 -3.65 -8.28 -9.62
CA TYR A 363 -2.24 -8.43 -10.04
C TYR A 363 -1.31 -8.70 -8.85
N LEU A 364 -1.45 -7.92 -7.78
CA LEU A 364 -0.67 -8.11 -6.55
C LEU A 364 -0.98 -9.45 -5.88
N ASP A 365 -2.26 -9.82 -5.78
CA ASP A 365 -2.70 -11.06 -5.13
C ASP A 365 -2.10 -12.28 -5.85
N ARG A 366 -2.08 -12.27 -7.19
CA ARG A 366 -1.50 -13.34 -8.02
C ARG A 366 -0.01 -13.56 -7.80
N THR A 367 0.73 -12.60 -7.25
CA THR A 367 2.13 -12.82 -6.87
C THR A 367 2.28 -13.77 -5.68
N GLY A 368 1.24 -13.90 -4.85
CA GLY A 368 1.27 -14.63 -3.58
C GLY A 368 2.02 -13.90 -2.46
N ASN A 369 2.52 -12.67 -2.70
CA ASN A 369 3.43 -12.00 -1.76
C ASN A 369 2.76 -11.40 -0.53
N PHE A 370 1.43 -11.33 -0.46
CA PHE A 370 0.75 -11.21 0.84
C PHE A 370 1.14 -12.33 1.81
N PHE A 371 1.51 -13.50 1.28
CA PHE A 371 1.88 -14.69 2.06
C PHE A 371 3.37 -15.04 2.03
N TYR A 372 4.05 -14.82 0.91
CA TYR A 372 5.50 -15.04 0.80
C TYR A 372 6.33 -13.90 1.37
N GLU A 373 5.81 -12.67 1.36
CA GLU A 373 6.36 -11.55 2.12
C GLU A 373 5.40 -11.23 3.29
N ARG A 374 5.18 -9.93 3.57
CA ARG A 374 4.23 -9.47 4.58
C ARG A 374 3.63 -8.12 4.16
N TRP A 375 3.15 -8.06 2.91
CA TRP A 375 2.55 -6.86 2.33
C TRP A 375 1.36 -6.40 3.19
N GLY A 376 1.49 -5.21 3.78
CA GLY A 376 0.41 -4.55 4.49
C GLY A 376 -0.58 -3.90 3.54
N ASP A 377 -1.83 -3.78 3.95
CA ASP A 377 -2.85 -3.00 3.24
C ASP A 377 -2.49 -1.51 3.15
N ALA A 378 -1.86 -0.95 4.19
CA ALA A 378 -1.48 0.46 4.23
C ALA A 378 -0.59 0.90 3.03
N PRO A 379 0.56 0.26 2.74
CA PRO A 379 1.32 0.59 1.53
C PRO A 379 0.59 0.24 0.23
N VAL A 380 -0.24 -0.82 0.19
CA VAL A 380 -1.02 -1.17 -1.02
C VAL A 380 -2.04 -0.08 -1.36
N HIS A 381 -2.85 0.35 -0.39
CA HIS A 381 -3.82 1.44 -0.50
C HIS A 381 -3.12 2.75 -0.89
N SER A 382 -2.01 3.06 -0.23
CA SER A 382 -1.29 4.32 -0.43
C SER A 382 -0.67 4.44 -1.81
N ILE A 383 -0.07 3.35 -2.31
CA ILE A 383 0.48 3.31 -3.67
C ILE A 383 -0.66 3.48 -4.68
N ALA A 384 -1.77 2.77 -4.52
CA ALA A 384 -2.90 2.89 -5.43
C ALA A 384 -3.50 4.31 -5.42
N ALA A 385 -3.78 4.87 -4.25
CA ALA A 385 -4.29 6.23 -4.11
C ALA A 385 -3.34 7.25 -4.74
N SER A 386 -2.03 7.11 -4.51
CA SER A 386 -1.02 8.05 -5.01
C SER A 386 -0.79 7.96 -6.52
N LEU A 387 -1.18 6.86 -7.18
CA LEU A 387 -0.99 6.67 -8.63
C LEU A 387 -2.29 6.86 -9.42
N PHE A 388 -3.42 6.39 -8.91
CA PHE A 388 -4.68 6.30 -9.67
C PHE A 388 -5.64 7.46 -9.42
N LEU A 389 -5.31 8.34 -8.46
CA LEU A 389 -6.08 9.54 -8.15
C LEU A 389 -5.26 10.80 -8.45
N SER A 390 -5.95 11.83 -8.91
CA SER A 390 -5.45 13.20 -8.85
C SER A 390 -5.13 13.56 -7.40
N LYS A 391 -4.00 14.23 -7.16
CA LYS A 391 -3.52 14.51 -5.81
C LYS A 391 -4.46 15.36 -4.97
N ASP A 392 -5.28 16.20 -5.59
CA ASP A 392 -6.29 17.03 -4.93
C ASP A 392 -7.42 16.21 -4.27
N LYS A 393 -7.57 14.93 -4.66
CA LYS A 393 -8.53 13.98 -4.09
C LYS A 393 -8.08 13.35 -2.78
N ILE A 394 -6.80 13.51 -2.41
CA ILE A 394 -6.23 12.95 -1.18
C ILE A 394 -6.17 14.07 -0.13
N HIS A 395 -6.74 13.83 1.04
CA HIS A 395 -6.89 14.83 2.09
C HIS A 395 -6.21 14.41 3.40
N TYR A 396 -5.39 15.31 3.96
CA TYR A 396 -4.84 15.16 5.31
C TYR A 396 -5.73 15.91 6.32
N PHE A 397 -6.30 15.16 7.27
CA PHE A 397 -7.07 15.72 8.37
C PHE A 397 -6.15 16.23 9.48
N SER A 398 -5.57 17.41 9.24
CA SER A 398 -4.73 18.12 10.23
C SER A 398 -5.48 18.55 11.50
N ASP A 399 -6.82 18.50 11.47
CA ASP A 399 -7.73 18.94 12.52
C ASP A 399 -8.33 17.79 13.35
N ILE A 400 -8.21 16.54 12.90
CA ILE A 400 -8.71 15.36 13.62
C ILE A 400 -7.59 14.79 14.49
N GLY A 401 -7.63 15.10 15.80
CA GLY A 401 -6.71 14.48 16.75
C GLY A 401 -6.93 12.97 16.85
N TYR A 402 -5.90 12.16 16.60
CA TYR A 402 -5.98 10.71 16.53
C TYR A 402 -4.77 10.02 17.16
N HIS A 403 -5.02 8.89 17.82
CA HIS A 403 -3.99 7.98 18.33
C HIS A 403 -4.24 6.57 17.84
N HIS A 404 -3.16 5.94 17.40
CA HIS A 404 -3.03 4.50 17.39
C HIS A 404 -1.59 4.18 17.78
N ASN A 405 -1.39 3.31 18.78
CA ASN A 405 -0.07 3.09 19.34
C ASN A 405 0.97 2.76 18.26
N PRO A 406 2.14 3.43 18.23
CA PRO A 406 2.62 4.42 19.21
C PRO A 406 2.50 5.90 18.78
N TYR A 407 1.76 6.21 17.70
CA TYR A 407 1.83 7.52 17.04
C TYR A 407 0.57 8.36 17.23
N ASP A 408 0.79 9.68 17.30
CA ASP A 408 -0.24 10.70 17.42
C ASP A 408 -0.32 11.55 16.16
N ASN A 409 -1.54 11.90 15.76
CA ASN A 409 -1.82 13.11 14.98
C ASN A 409 -2.49 14.10 15.94
N CYS A 410 -1.83 15.22 16.24
CA CYS A 410 -2.35 16.23 17.15
C CYS A 410 -2.41 17.59 16.46
N PRO A 411 -3.59 18.25 16.36
CA PRO A 411 -3.73 19.49 15.60
C PRO A 411 -2.75 20.57 16.07
N LEU A 412 -1.83 20.99 15.19
CA LEU A 412 -0.80 21.98 15.49
C LEU A 412 -1.32 23.43 15.44
N ASN A 413 -2.48 23.66 14.83
CA ASN A 413 -3.12 24.96 14.85
C ASN A 413 -3.77 25.22 16.22
N ASN A 414 -3.27 26.22 16.96
CA ASN A 414 -3.73 26.54 18.30
C ASN A 414 -5.21 26.92 18.41
N THR A 415 -5.80 27.49 17.35
CA THR A 415 -7.22 27.81 17.32
C THR A 415 -8.03 26.52 17.23
N ILE A 416 -7.71 25.65 16.25
CA ILE A 416 -8.35 24.33 16.09
C ILE A 416 -8.21 23.50 17.37
N TYR A 417 -6.99 23.41 17.92
CA TYR A 417 -6.70 22.64 19.13
C TYR A 417 -7.61 23.05 20.30
N LYS A 418 -7.76 24.37 20.54
CA LYS A 418 -8.56 24.91 21.64
C LYS A 418 -10.05 24.82 21.37
N GLU A 419 -10.48 25.20 20.18
CA GLU A 419 -11.89 25.22 19.81
C GLU A 419 -12.48 23.81 19.79
N ASN A 420 -11.70 22.79 19.43
CA ASN A 420 -12.12 21.39 19.39
C ASN A 420 -11.78 20.61 20.67
N ASN A 421 -11.43 21.29 21.77
CA ASN A 421 -11.18 20.66 23.07
C ASN A 421 -10.22 19.45 23.02
N CYS A 422 -9.13 19.57 22.25
CA CYS A 422 -8.17 18.49 22.09
C CYS A 422 -7.45 18.15 23.41
N ASP A 423 -7.19 16.86 23.64
CA ASP A 423 -6.53 16.33 24.84
C ASP A 423 -5.24 15.53 24.56
N CYS A 424 -4.60 15.79 23.41
CA CYS A 424 -3.25 15.32 23.05
C CYS A 424 -2.15 16.34 23.40
N ASP A 425 -0.90 15.90 23.46
CA ASP A 425 0.24 16.82 23.53
C ASP A 425 0.69 17.18 22.11
N GLN A 426 0.57 18.46 21.72
CA GLN A 426 1.04 18.93 20.40
C GLN A 426 2.54 18.68 20.19
N GLY A 427 3.34 18.55 21.26
CA GLY A 427 4.76 18.20 21.19
C GLY A 427 5.02 16.75 20.77
N ASN A 428 4.04 15.86 20.90
CA ASN A 428 4.13 14.46 20.50
C ASN A 428 3.59 14.19 19.09
N ASP A 429 3.09 15.21 18.39
CA ASP A 429 2.59 15.04 17.02
C ASP A 429 3.64 14.36 16.13
N PHE A 430 3.23 13.31 15.42
CA PHE A 430 4.13 12.49 14.62
C PHE A 430 4.34 13.07 13.22
N THR A 431 3.42 13.91 12.72
CA THR A 431 3.34 14.35 11.32
C THR A 431 4.69 14.80 10.74
N PHE A 432 5.45 15.59 11.49
CA PHE A 432 6.74 16.15 11.05
C PHE A 432 7.95 15.52 11.74
N GLN A 433 7.83 14.31 12.31
CA GLN A 433 8.97 13.57 12.82
C GLN A 433 9.77 12.88 11.71
N GLY A 434 11.04 12.56 11.95
CA GLY A 434 11.95 12.03 10.92
C GLY A 434 11.50 10.69 10.31
N TYR A 435 10.80 9.84 11.07
CA TYR A 435 10.28 8.56 10.57
C TYR A 435 8.86 8.66 9.97
N ALA A 436 8.19 9.80 10.13
CA ALA A 436 6.91 10.08 9.47
C ALA A 436 7.12 10.49 8.01
N CYS A 437 6.03 10.63 7.27
CA CYS A 437 6.07 11.11 5.88
C CYS A 437 5.27 12.40 5.64
N GLY A 438 4.99 13.17 6.71
CA GLY A 438 4.23 14.42 6.57
C GLY A 438 4.99 15.49 5.79
N VAL A 439 6.32 15.55 5.89
CA VAL A 439 7.14 16.47 5.08
C VAL A 439 6.97 16.16 3.58
N GLN A 440 7.12 14.89 3.22
CA GLN A 440 6.97 14.38 1.86
C GLN A 440 5.56 14.63 1.31
N TYR A 441 4.52 14.41 2.13
CA TYR A 441 3.14 14.69 1.72
C TYR A 441 2.90 16.18 1.47
N TYR A 442 3.33 17.04 2.40
CA TYR A 442 3.17 18.49 2.25
C TYR A 442 3.91 19.02 1.02
N ASP A 443 5.12 18.53 0.76
CA ASP A 443 5.92 18.95 -0.39
C ASP A 443 5.28 18.50 -1.71
N ALA A 444 4.87 17.22 -1.81
CA ALA A 444 4.21 16.69 -3.00
C ALA A 444 2.85 17.36 -3.29
N GLN A 445 2.13 17.78 -2.25
CA GLN A 445 0.88 18.53 -2.39
C GLN A 445 1.10 20.04 -2.64
N GLY A 446 2.29 20.57 -2.41
CA GLY A 446 2.55 22.02 -2.44
C GLY A 446 1.89 22.79 -1.28
N LEU A 447 1.69 22.13 -0.14
CA LEU A 447 1.10 22.73 1.06
C LEU A 447 2.16 23.48 1.88
N LYS A 448 1.77 24.61 2.47
CA LYS A 448 2.63 25.31 3.42
C LYS A 448 2.69 24.51 4.73
N LYS A 449 3.88 24.01 5.08
CA LYS A 449 4.16 23.42 6.40
C LYS A 449 4.00 24.47 7.52
N PRO A 450 3.58 24.07 8.75
CA PRO A 450 3.46 25.00 9.86
C PRO A 450 4.84 25.58 10.24
N ASP A 451 4.90 26.83 10.69
CA ASP A 451 6.16 27.57 10.88
C ASP A 451 7.15 26.89 11.86
N ASN A 452 6.67 25.97 12.71
CA ASN A 452 7.46 25.24 13.71
C ASN A 452 7.70 23.76 13.38
N TRP A 453 7.45 23.31 12.14
CA TRP A 453 7.57 21.90 11.76
C TRP A 453 8.98 21.31 12.00
N GLU A 454 10.03 22.10 11.85
CA GLU A 454 11.43 21.68 12.03
C GLU A 454 11.76 21.24 13.47
N LYS A 455 10.94 21.66 14.45
CA LYS A 455 11.13 21.26 15.86
C LYS A 455 10.91 19.77 16.08
N PHE A 456 10.15 19.11 15.20
CA PHE A 456 9.86 17.68 15.27
C PHE A 456 10.94 16.80 14.63
N GLN A 457 11.93 17.41 13.97
CA GLN A 457 13.04 16.72 13.30
C GLN A 457 14.28 16.54 14.21
N GLN A 458 14.19 16.96 15.48
CA GLN A 458 15.31 17.01 16.43
C GLN A 458 15.51 15.70 17.19
#